data_AF-A0A7W2T520-F1
#
_entry.id   AF-A0A7W2T520-F1
#
_cell.length_a   1.000
_cell.length_b   1.000
_cell.length_c   1.000
_cell.angle_alpha   90.00
_cell.angle_beta   90.00
_cell.angle_gamma   90.00
#
_symmetry.space_group_name_H-M   'P 1'
#
loop_
_entity.id
_entity.type
_entity.pdbx_description
1 polymer ?
#
loop_
_entity_poly.entity_id
_entity_poly.type
_entity_poly.pdbx_seq_one_letter_code
_entity_poly.pdbx_strand_id
1 'polypeptide(L)'
;MNKSINWAAIIMLSITANSAMATTLSGHVDTHQEKAKQLSTHASSQAQSSTQLTKQQKATPLARVLAQSENKLSSNSFNEDRTLNLEISELKDNSGLVYLGGKVSLAELSRYLEQLKTELGEEQYAIYRQHQAARDHQSFHVTLINPYEYQTINKDKLKLATQFRVILHGLGRVENDEKKSYFVVASSPDGQFIRQNFLLNNKDFHVTLGFFPEDIYGVSKGRDTLINK
;
A
#
# COMPACT_ATOMS: atom_id res chain seq x y z
N MET A 1 65.58 9.14 -22.02
CA MET A 1 64.97 10.17 -22.90
C MET A 1 63.77 10.76 -22.18
N ASN A 2 63.90 12.05 -21.83
CA ASN A 2 62.83 12.91 -21.32
C ASN A 2 61.70 13.04 -22.33
N LYS A 3 60.45 13.04 -21.84
CA LYS A 3 59.54 14.19 -22.03
C LYS A 3 58.39 14.14 -21.02
N SER A 4 58.16 15.31 -20.46
CA SER A 4 57.29 15.71 -19.37
C SER A 4 56.03 16.43 -19.87
N ILE A 5 55.17 16.81 -18.91
CA ILE A 5 54.13 17.88 -18.91
C ILE A 5 52.70 17.34 -19.10
N ASN A 6 51.91 17.20 -18.02
CA ASN A 6 50.94 18.16 -17.41
C ASN A 6 49.77 18.52 -18.36
N TRP A 7 48.51 18.53 -17.95
CA TRP A 7 47.90 19.58 -17.11
C TRP A 7 46.64 19.09 -16.37
N ALA A 8 46.44 19.67 -15.18
CA ALA A 8 45.23 19.60 -14.38
C ALA A 8 44.07 20.39 -14.99
N ALA A 9 42.84 19.95 -14.73
CA ALA A 9 41.66 20.82 -14.74
C ALA A 9 40.76 20.43 -13.56
N ILE A 10 40.92 21.21 -12.49
CA ILE A 10 40.03 21.30 -11.34
C ILE A 10 38.79 22.05 -11.80
N ILE A 11 37.60 21.46 -11.67
CA ILE A 11 36.35 22.22 -11.67
C ILE A 11 35.77 22.15 -10.26
N MET A 12 36.10 23.18 -9.49
CA MET A 12 35.37 23.60 -8.30
C MET A 12 34.04 24.18 -8.75
N LEU A 13 32.92 23.55 -8.39
CA LEU A 13 31.61 24.19 -8.44
C LEU A 13 31.21 24.56 -7.00
N SER A 14 31.41 25.84 -6.69
CA SER A 14 31.04 26.47 -5.44
C SER A 14 29.56 26.90 -5.44
N ILE A 15 28.81 26.35 -4.47
CA ILE A 15 27.80 26.94 -3.58
C ILE A 15 26.96 28.12 -4.13
N THR A 16 25.63 27.94 -4.13
CA THR A 16 24.74 28.96 -3.55
C THR A 16 23.67 28.28 -2.69
N ALA A 17 23.72 28.57 -1.40
CA ALA A 17 22.64 28.32 -0.46
C ALA A 17 21.64 29.47 -0.59
N ASN A 18 20.37 29.16 -0.85
CA ASN A 18 19.28 30.12 -0.67
C ASN A 18 18.64 29.87 0.69
N SER A 19 19.07 30.64 1.67
CA SER A 19 18.37 30.89 2.93
C SER A 19 17.61 32.22 2.81
N ALA A 20 16.29 32.16 2.87
CA ALA A 20 15.42 33.29 3.24
C ALA A 20 14.55 32.77 4.40
N MET A 21 14.92 33.08 5.64
CA MET A 21 14.51 34.25 6.44
C MET A 21 13.00 34.39 6.65
N ALA A 22 12.68 34.44 7.95
CA ALA A 22 11.39 34.41 8.61
C ALA A 22 10.49 35.61 8.32
N THR A 23 9.18 35.46 8.57
CA THR A 23 8.40 36.50 9.25
C THR A 23 7.30 35.85 10.09
N THR A 24 7.38 36.15 11.39
CA THR A 24 6.39 35.92 12.43
C THR A 24 5.11 36.73 12.19
N LEU A 25 3.94 36.18 12.51
CA LEU A 25 2.80 37.01 12.91
C LEU A 25 2.14 36.40 14.16
N SER A 26 2.38 37.07 15.29
CA SER A 26 1.62 36.98 16.52
C SER A 26 0.62 38.14 16.53
N GLY A 27 -0.61 37.91 16.98
CA GLY A 27 -1.52 38.99 17.37
C GLY A 27 -2.99 38.61 17.43
N HIS A 28 -3.62 38.98 18.56
CA HIS A 28 -5.03 38.82 19.00
C HIS A 28 -5.42 37.39 19.42
N VAL A 29 -5.66 37.01 20.68
CA VAL A 29 -6.23 37.71 21.87
C VAL A 29 -7.56 38.38 21.55
N ASP A 30 -8.65 37.68 21.85
CA ASP A 30 -9.67 38.30 22.70
C ASP A 30 -10.40 37.29 23.57
N THR A 31 -10.65 37.80 24.77
CA THR A 31 -11.05 37.15 26.01
C THR A 31 -12.57 37.21 26.15
N HIS A 32 -13.20 36.13 26.62
CA HIS A 32 -14.45 36.26 27.40
C HIS A 32 -14.46 35.29 28.58
N GLN A 33 -14.29 35.90 29.74
CA GLN A 33 -14.66 35.45 31.09
C GLN A 33 -16.22 35.54 31.17
N GLU A 34 -16.97 34.67 31.87
CA GLU A 34 -17.29 34.76 33.30
C GLU A 34 -18.30 33.61 33.66
N LYS A 35 -17.93 32.63 34.49
CA LYS A 35 -18.41 32.34 35.87
C LYS A 35 -19.94 32.45 36.15
N ALA A 36 -20.53 31.35 36.65
CA ALA A 36 -21.28 31.32 37.94
C ALA A 36 -21.69 29.90 38.42
N LYS A 37 -21.28 29.58 39.67
CA LYS A 37 -21.93 28.83 40.80
C LYS A 37 -22.59 27.45 40.56
N GLN A 38 -22.15 26.35 41.17
CA GLN A 38 -22.07 25.90 42.59
C GLN A 38 -23.38 25.41 43.25
N LEU A 39 -23.29 24.16 43.77
CA LEU A 39 -23.94 23.54 44.97
C LEU A 39 -25.48 23.43 45.01
N SER A 40 -26.13 22.48 45.66
CA SER A 40 -25.87 21.13 46.21
C SER A 40 -27.19 20.64 46.83
N THR A 41 -27.46 19.34 46.76
CA THR A 41 -28.18 18.50 47.76
C THR A 41 -29.61 18.83 48.21
N HIS A 42 -30.54 17.88 47.96
CA HIS A 42 -31.30 17.25 49.03
C HIS A 42 -31.73 15.81 48.66
N ALA A 43 -31.30 14.85 49.50
CA ALA A 43 -31.94 13.56 49.74
C ALA A 43 -33.35 13.79 50.32
N SER A 44 -34.37 12.93 50.30
CA SER A 44 -34.54 11.47 50.49
C SER A 44 -36.01 11.20 50.03
N SER A 45 -36.59 10.03 49.76
CA SER A 45 -36.50 8.71 50.40
C SER A 45 -37.42 7.73 49.64
N GLN A 46 -36.94 6.49 49.48
CA GLN A 46 -37.66 5.22 49.64
C GLN A 46 -38.93 4.91 48.82
N ALA A 47 -38.81 3.91 47.94
CA ALA A 47 -39.50 2.63 48.13
C ALA A 47 -38.80 1.53 47.30
N GLN A 48 -38.43 0.45 48.00
CA GLN A 48 -37.89 -0.78 47.44
C GLN A 48 -39.00 -1.55 46.70
N SER A 49 -38.66 -2.20 45.58
CA SER A 49 -39.08 -3.59 45.37
C SER A 49 -38.20 -4.27 44.33
N SER A 50 -37.56 -5.32 44.80
CA SER A 50 -36.91 -6.41 44.09
C SER A 50 -37.75 -6.99 42.96
N THR A 51 -37.18 -7.14 41.76
CA THR A 51 -37.35 -8.39 40.98
C THR A 51 -36.21 -8.54 39.96
N GLN A 52 -35.16 -9.29 40.34
CA GLN A 52 -34.46 -10.11 39.37
C GLN A 52 -35.43 -11.23 38.96
N LEU A 53 -35.87 -11.23 37.71
CA LEU A 53 -36.35 -12.44 37.02
C LEU A 53 -35.99 -12.31 35.55
N THR A 54 -35.09 -13.19 35.15
CA THR A 54 -34.67 -13.58 33.80
C THR A 54 -35.83 -13.58 32.80
N LYS A 55 -35.79 -12.66 31.82
CA LYS A 55 -36.52 -12.81 30.55
C LYS A 55 -35.52 -13.16 29.46
N GLN A 56 -35.25 -14.46 29.31
CA GLN A 56 -34.87 -15.03 28.02
C GLN A 56 -36.03 -14.79 27.06
N GLN A 57 -36.03 -13.64 26.38
CA GLN A 57 -36.84 -13.46 25.19
C GLN A 57 -36.30 -14.42 24.13
N LYS A 58 -37.05 -15.50 23.88
CA LYS A 58 -36.81 -16.41 22.76
C LYS A 58 -36.98 -15.58 21.48
N ALA A 59 -35.86 -15.09 20.93
CA ALA A 59 -35.83 -14.54 19.58
C ALA A 59 -36.48 -15.55 18.64
N THR A 60 -37.37 -15.07 17.77
CA THR A 60 -38.01 -15.91 16.75
C THR A 60 -36.92 -16.58 15.91
N PRO A 61 -37.19 -17.76 15.32
CA PRO A 61 -36.25 -18.40 14.40
C PRO A 61 -35.75 -17.42 13.32
N LEU A 62 -36.63 -16.52 12.85
CA LEU A 62 -36.29 -15.46 11.91
C LEU A 62 -35.35 -14.40 12.51
N ALA A 63 -35.62 -13.88 13.71
CA ALA A 63 -34.73 -12.92 14.37
C ALA A 63 -33.36 -13.53 14.73
N ARG A 64 -33.33 -14.83 15.05
CA ARG A 64 -32.09 -15.57 15.28
C ARG A 64 -31.30 -15.76 13.98
N VAL A 65 -31.97 -16.05 12.86
CA VAL A 65 -31.34 -16.13 11.53
C VAL A 65 -30.83 -14.76 11.08
N LEU A 66 -31.59 -13.69 11.29
CA LEU A 66 -31.18 -12.33 10.95
C LEU A 66 -29.98 -11.86 11.78
N ALA A 67 -30.01 -12.06 13.10
CA ALA A 67 -28.87 -11.75 13.97
C ALA A 67 -27.62 -12.59 13.63
N GLN A 68 -27.78 -13.84 13.21
CA GLN A 68 -26.67 -14.66 12.73
C GLN A 68 -26.15 -14.21 11.36
N SER A 69 -27.03 -13.69 10.49
CA SER A 69 -26.61 -13.11 9.20
C SER A 69 -25.90 -11.76 9.36
N GLU A 70 -26.36 -10.90 10.27
CA GLU A 70 -25.74 -9.60 10.56
C GLU A 70 -24.37 -9.75 11.23
N ASN A 71 -24.21 -10.75 12.12
CA ASN A 71 -22.91 -11.07 12.74
C ASN A 71 -21.96 -11.80 11.77
N LYS A 72 -22.48 -12.41 10.69
CA LYS A 72 -21.68 -13.01 9.61
C LYS A 72 -21.30 -12.00 8.52
N LEU A 73 -22.01 -10.87 8.43
CA LEU A 73 -21.72 -9.75 7.53
C LEU A 73 -20.64 -8.79 8.08
N SER A 74 -20.35 -8.85 9.38
CA SER A 74 -19.45 -7.91 10.07
C SER A 74 -18.12 -8.52 10.52
N SER A 75 -17.89 -9.82 10.30
CA SER A 75 -16.59 -10.45 10.50
C SER A 75 -16.30 -11.49 9.42
N ASN A 76 -15.19 -11.32 8.70
CA ASN A 76 -14.52 -12.28 7.79
C ASN A 76 -14.85 -12.25 6.28
N SER A 77 -14.35 -11.26 5.54
CA SER A 77 -14.02 -11.49 4.11
C SER A 77 -12.86 -10.63 3.58
N PHE A 78 -11.96 -10.15 4.45
CA PHE A 78 -10.73 -9.48 3.99
C PHE A 78 -9.67 -10.44 3.44
N ASN A 79 -9.84 -11.74 3.67
CA ASN A 79 -8.84 -12.77 3.40
C ASN A 79 -9.19 -13.67 2.20
N GLU A 80 -10.13 -13.26 1.33
CA GLU A 80 -10.42 -14.04 0.13
C GLU A 80 -9.48 -13.66 -1.01
N ASP A 81 -8.76 -14.66 -1.52
CA ASP A 81 -7.90 -14.57 -2.70
C ASP A 81 -8.71 -14.08 -3.91
N ARG A 82 -8.20 -13.05 -4.62
CA ARG A 82 -8.83 -12.53 -5.84
C ARG A 82 -8.03 -12.91 -7.07
N THR A 83 -8.66 -13.61 -8.01
CA THR A 83 -7.99 -14.05 -9.24
C THR A 83 -8.26 -13.07 -10.39
N LEU A 84 -7.20 -12.64 -11.06
CA LEU A 84 -7.21 -11.76 -12.23
C LEU A 84 -6.57 -12.47 -13.42
N ASN A 85 -7.08 -12.19 -14.63
CA ASN A 85 -6.38 -12.51 -15.87
C ASN A 85 -5.86 -11.20 -16.46
N LEU A 86 -4.55 -11.02 -16.47
CA LEU A 86 -3.92 -9.78 -16.92
C LEU A 86 -3.36 -9.95 -18.33
N GLU A 87 -3.65 -8.99 -19.20
CA GLU A 87 -3.03 -8.90 -20.52
C GLU A 87 -1.55 -8.53 -20.38
N ILE A 88 -0.68 -9.26 -21.07
CA ILE A 88 0.76 -8.99 -21.11
C ILE A 88 0.99 -7.87 -22.11
N SER A 89 1.58 -6.78 -21.64
CA SER A 89 1.92 -5.64 -22.48
C SER A 89 3.32 -5.12 -22.15
N GLU A 90 3.92 -4.42 -23.11
CA GLU A 90 5.13 -3.66 -22.88
C GLU A 90 4.80 -2.39 -22.09
N LEU A 91 5.51 -2.22 -20.98
CA LEU A 91 5.43 -1.07 -20.09
C LEU A 91 6.79 -0.37 -20.07
N LYS A 92 6.83 0.88 -19.61
CA LYS A 92 8.06 1.68 -19.50
C LYS A 92 8.22 2.22 -18.10
N ASP A 93 9.43 2.12 -17.57
CA ASP A 93 9.78 2.74 -16.30
C ASP A 93 10.10 4.24 -16.47
N ASN A 94 10.42 4.92 -15.36
CA ASN A 94 10.74 6.35 -15.37
C ASN A 94 12.03 6.71 -16.15
N SER A 95 12.89 5.74 -16.45
CA SER A 95 14.08 5.92 -17.28
C SER A 95 13.81 5.63 -18.77
N GLY A 96 12.60 5.16 -19.09
CA GLY A 96 12.19 4.77 -20.44
C GLY A 96 12.55 3.33 -20.82
N LEU A 97 13.11 2.54 -19.89
CA LEU A 97 13.40 1.13 -20.15
C LEU A 97 12.11 0.32 -20.24
N VAL A 98 12.07 -0.57 -21.22
CA VAL A 98 10.91 -1.42 -21.51
C VAL A 98 10.94 -2.66 -20.64
N TYR A 99 9.78 -3.08 -20.17
CA TYR A 99 9.57 -4.30 -19.40
C TYR A 99 8.21 -4.92 -19.73
N LEU A 100 7.95 -6.16 -19.27
CA LEU A 100 6.64 -6.80 -19.46
C LEU A 100 5.87 -6.84 -18.15
N GLY A 101 4.59 -6.51 -18.23
CA GLY A 101 3.69 -6.65 -17.10
C GLY A 101 2.23 -6.64 -17.52
N GLY A 102 1.38 -6.78 -16.52
CA GLY A 102 -0.07 -6.65 -16.67
C GLY A 102 -0.59 -5.51 -15.82
N LYS A 103 -1.36 -4.59 -16.43
CA LYS A 103 -1.99 -3.49 -15.72
C LYS A 103 -3.11 -4.01 -14.83
N VAL A 104 -3.23 -3.44 -13.64
CA VAL A 104 -4.30 -3.76 -12.69
C VAL A 104 -5.16 -2.52 -12.52
N SER A 105 -6.49 -2.68 -12.62
CA SER A 105 -7.40 -1.55 -12.49
C SER A 105 -7.52 -1.12 -11.03
N LEU A 106 -7.83 0.17 -10.81
CA LEU A 106 -8.09 0.70 -9.48
C LEU A 106 -9.24 -0.04 -8.77
N ALA A 107 -10.26 -0.49 -9.52
CA ALA A 107 -11.40 -1.21 -8.99
C ALA A 107 -11.03 -2.60 -8.43
N GLU A 108 -10.01 -3.25 -9.00
CA GLU A 108 -9.50 -4.50 -8.44
C GLU A 108 -8.75 -4.28 -7.12
N LEU A 109 -8.23 -3.05 -6.90
CA LEU A 109 -7.37 -2.70 -5.78
C LEU A 109 -8.04 -1.90 -4.67
N SER A 110 -9.29 -1.45 -4.85
CA SER A 110 -9.98 -0.54 -3.93
C SER A 110 -9.89 -0.98 -2.47
N ARG A 111 -10.21 -2.25 -2.20
CA ARG A 111 -10.15 -2.81 -0.84
C ARG A 111 -8.76 -2.76 -0.21
N TYR A 112 -7.71 -2.99 -1.00
CA TYR A 112 -6.34 -2.98 -0.50
C TYR A 112 -5.82 -1.55 -0.29
N LEU A 113 -6.29 -0.61 -1.10
CA LEU A 113 -6.01 0.80 -0.93
C LEU A 113 -6.70 1.37 0.31
N GLU A 114 -7.92 0.92 0.61
CA GLU A 114 -8.60 1.22 1.87
C GLU A 114 -7.82 0.63 3.06
N GLN A 115 -7.39 -0.63 3.00
CA GLN A 115 -6.55 -1.24 4.03
C GLN A 115 -5.24 -0.45 4.24
N LEU A 116 -4.57 -0.08 3.16
CA LEU A 116 -3.35 0.74 3.22
C LEU A 116 -3.63 2.09 3.88
N LYS A 117 -4.76 2.71 3.55
CA LYS A 117 -5.17 3.99 4.10
C LYS A 117 -5.47 3.89 5.60
N THR A 118 -6.10 2.81 6.04
CA THR A 118 -6.32 2.52 7.46
C THR A 118 -5.00 2.30 8.20
N GLU A 119 -4.04 1.58 7.61
CA GLU A 119 -2.73 1.32 8.20
C GLU A 119 -1.88 2.60 8.37
N LEU A 120 -1.90 3.49 7.36
CA LEU A 120 -1.05 4.68 7.32
C LEU A 120 -1.69 5.93 7.91
N GLY A 121 -3.03 6.02 7.90
CA GLY A 121 -3.75 7.28 8.08
C GLY A 121 -3.70 8.17 6.82
N GLU A 122 -4.54 9.21 6.80
CA GLU A 122 -4.78 10.07 5.62
C GLU A 122 -3.51 10.71 5.05
N GLU A 123 -2.69 11.32 5.92
CA GLU A 123 -1.53 12.12 5.50
C GLU A 123 -0.43 11.23 4.90
N GLN A 124 -0.03 10.18 5.62
CA GLN A 124 0.99 9.25 5.12
C GLN A 124 0.50 8.48 3.90
N TYR A 125 -0.78 8.10 3.86
CA TYR A 125 -1.35 7.46 2.68
C TYR A 125 -1.16 8.33 1.43
N ALA A 126 -1.45 9.64 1.50
CA ALA A 126 -1.26 10.55 0.38
C ALA A 126 0.20 10.59 -0.09
N ILE A 127 1.15 10.69 0.86
CA ILE A 127 2.59 10.70 0.56
C ILE A 127 3.02 9.39 -0.13
N TYR A 128 2.69 8.24 0.44
CA TYR A 128 3.08 6.94 -0.10
C TYR A 128 2.49 6.69 -1.49
N ARG A 129 1.23 7.10 -1.70
CA ARG A 129 0.56 7.04 -3.01
C ARG A 129 1.24 7.95 -4.03
N GLN A 130 1.65 9.15 -3.63
CA GLN A 130 2.32 10.10 -4.51
C GLN A 130 3.66 9.55 -5.00
N HIS A 131 4.46 8.96 -4.12
CA HIS A 131 5.73 8.32 -4.49
C HIS A 131 5.53 7.17 -5.49
N GLN A 132 4.54 6.30 -5.25
CA GLN A 132 4.21 5.23 -6.20
C GLN A 132 3.72 5.80 -7.54
N ALA A 133 2.81 6.78 -7.51
CA ALA A 133 2.25 7.35 -8.72
C ALA A 133 3.31 8.06 -9.57
N ALA A 134 4.28 8.73 -8.94
CA ALA A 134 5.42 9.34 -9.62
C ALA A 134 6.36 8.30 -10.25
N ARG A 135 6.53 7.14 -9.62
CA ARG A 135 7.36 6.04 -10.15
C ARG A 135 6.69 5.21 -11.25
N ASP A 136 5.38 5.02 -11.15
CA ASP A 136 4.64 4.08 -12.00
C ASP A 136 3.68 4.78 -12.97
N HIS A 137 3.88 6.06 -13.22
CA HIS A 137 3.06 6.87 -14.12
C HIS A 137 1.56 6.78 -13.80
N GLN A 138 1.21 6.92 -12.51
CA GLN A 138 -0.17 6.84 -11.98
C GLN A 138 -0.88 5.50 -12.26
N SER A 139 -0.13 4.46 -12.62
CA SER A 139 -0.70 3.14 -12.94
C SER A 139 -0.35 2.10 -11.88
N PHE A 140 -1.15 1.04 -11.81
CA PHE A 140 -0.82 -0.17 -11.06
C PHE A 140 -0.56 -1.31 -12.03
N HIS A 141 0.42 -2.14 -11.72
CA HIS A 141 0.79 -3.26 -12.56
C HIS A 141 1.43 -4.37 -11.73
N VAL A 142 1.42 -5.57 -12.31
CA VAL A 142 2.27 -6.68 -11.90
C VAL A 142 3.38 -6.81 -12.92
N THR A 143 4.64 -6.70 -12.49
CA THR A 143 5.80 -6.94 -13.35
C THR A 143 5.98 -8.43 -13.57
N LEU A 144 5.96 -8.87 -14.82
CA LEU A 144 6.22 -10.24 -15.24
C LEU A 144 7.71 -10.46 -15.53
N ILE A 145 8.31 -9.54 -16.30
CA ILE A 145 9.73 -9.49 -16.64
C ILE A 145 10.19 -8.07 -16.37
N ASN A 146 11.26 -7.89 -15.58
CA ASN A 146 11.75 -6.56 -15.22
C ASN A 146 12.57 -5.91 -16.36
N PRO A 147 12.88 -4.60 -16.28
CA PRO A 147 13.59 -3.90 -17.35
C PRO A 147 14.94 -4.51 -17.74
N TYR A 148 15.70 -5.03 -16.77
CA TYR A 148 17.02 -5.63 -17.00
C TYR A 148 16.91 -7.03 -17.61
N GLU A 149 15.97 -7.84 -17.13
CA GLU A 149 15.64 -9.15 -17.71
C GLU A 149 15.15 -8.99 -19.16
N TYR A 150 14.34 -7.97 -19.44
CA TYR A 150 13.81 -7.71 -20.78
C TYR A 150 14.91 -7.45 -21.83
N GLN A 151 16.08 -6.94 -21.40
CA GLN A 151 17.22 -6.76 -22.30
C GLN A 151 17.87 -8.08 -22.72
N THR A 152 17.72 -9.15 -21.94
CA THR A 152 18.45 -10.41 -22.13
C THR A 152 17.59 -11.53 -22.69
N ILE A 153 16.25 -11.42 -22.62
CA ILE A 153 15.35 -12.43 -23.16
C ILE A 153 15.36 -12.49 -24.69
N ASN A 154 15.12 -13.68 -25.23
CA ASN A 154 14.82 -13.84 -26.65
C ASN A 154 13.36 -13.41 -26.92
N LYS A 155 13.22 -12.24 -27.55
CA LYS A 155 11.92 -11.62 -27.88
C LYS A 155 11.08 -12.43 -28.87
N ASP A 156 11.66 -13.32 -29.68
CA ASP A 156 10.89 -14.16 -30.59
C ASP A 156 9.93 -15.11 -29.84
N LYS A 157 10.24 -15.42 -28.57
CA LYS A 157 9.39 -16.22 -27.69
C LYS A 157 8.21 -15.44 -27.08
N LEU A 158 8.14 -14.11 -27.23
CA LEU A 158 7.03 -13.27 -26.73
C LEU A 158 5.67 -13.67 -27.34
N LYS A 159 5.66 -14.30 -28.52
CA LYS A 159 4.44 -14.65 -29.26
C LYS A 159 3.59 -15.74 -28.60
N LEU A 160 4.04 -16.33 -27.50
CA LEU A 160 3.45 -17.54 -26.92
C LEU A 160 2.34 -17.28 -25.88
N ALA A 161 2.32 -16.12 -25.23
CA ALA A 161 1.34 -15.80 -24.19
C ALA A 161 0.88 -14.34 -24.28
N THR A 162 -0.42 -14.14 -24.37
CA THR A 162 -1.05 -12.80 -24.37
C THR A 162 -1.58 -12.40 -23.00
N GLN A 163 -1.73 -13.36 -22.09
CA GLN A 163 -2.25 -13.14 -20.75
C GLN A 163 -1.62 -14.09 -19.73
N PHE A 164 -1.70 -13.72 -18.46
CA PHE A 164 -1.29 -14.56 -17.34
C PHE A 164 -2.21 -14.35 -16.14
N ARG A 165 -2.48 -15.44 -15.42
CA ARG A 165 -3.34 -15.42 -14.25
C ARG A 165 -2.58 -14.98 -13.01
N VAL A 166 -3.13 -14.04 -12.26
CA VAL A 166 -2.57 -13.54 -11.00
C VAL A 166 -3.59 -13.71 -9.88
N ILE A 167 -3.15 -14.25 -8.75
CA ILE A 167 -3.96 -14.39 -7.53
C ILE A 167 -3.45 -13.37 -6.52
N LEU A 168 -4.31 -12.44 -6.12
CA LEU A 168 -4.02 -11.42 -5.10
C LEU A 168 -4.42 -11.94 -3.73
N HIS A 169 -3.46 -11.96 -2.79
CA HIS A 169 -3.62 -12.58 -1.48
C HIS A 169 -3.98 -11.57 -0.38
N GLY A 170 -3.28 -10.44 -0.32
CA GLY A 170 -3.42 -9.54 0.83
C GLY A 170 -2.43 -8.38 0.80
N LEU A 171 -2.61 -7.44 1.73
CA LEU A 171 -1.65 -6.36 1.95
C LEU A 171 -0.38 -6.91 2.59
N GLY A 172 0.75 -6.71 1.91
CA GLY A 172 2.09 -7.00 2.38
C GLY A 172 2.87 -5.72 2.68
N ARG A 173 3.87 -5.86 3.54
CA ARG A 173 4.81 -4.80 3.89
C ARG A 173 6.23 -5.33 3.97
N VAL A 174 7.16 -4.54 3.47
CA VAL A 174 8.58 -4.64 3.84
C VAL A 174 9.07 -3.33 4.41
N GLU A 175 10.03 -3.40 5.32
CA GLU A 175 10.65 -2.28 5.98
C GLU A 175 12.15 -2.53 6.07
N ASN A 176 12.94 -1.49 5.77
CA ASN A 176 14.38 -1.49 5.93
C ASN A 176 14.83 -0.07 6.31
N ASP A 177 15.40 0.08 7.50
CA ASP A 177 15.71 1.38 8.10
C ASP A 177 14.49 2.32 8.09
N GLU A 178 14.60 3.48 7.45
CA GLU A 178 13.54 4.47 7.33
C GLU A 178 12.62 4.22 6.11
N LYS A 179 12.89 3.18 5.33
CA LYS A 179 12.14 2.85 4.11
C LYS A 179 11.03 1.87 4.43
N LYS A 180 9.85 2.13 3.89
CA LYS A 180 8.69 1.23 3.95
C LYS A 180 8.07 1.10 2.59
N SER A 181 7.68 -0.12 2.24
CA SER A 181 6.96 -0.40 1.00
C SER A 181 5.77 -1.29 1.27
N TYR A 182 4.61 -0.86 0.77
CA TYR A 182 3.35 -1.56 0.84
C TYR A 182 2.91 -1.99 -0.55
N PHE A 183 2.42 -3.21 -0.63
CA PHE A 183 2.05 -3.85 -1.89
C PHE A 183 1.00 -4.92 -1.65
N VAL A 184 0.26 -5.28 -2.69
CA VAL A 184 -0.58 -6.48 -2.66
C VAL A 184 0.32 -7.66 -3.00
N VAL A 185 0.44 -8.61 -2.08
CA VAL A 185 1.14 -9.88 -2.33
C VAL A 185 0.35 -10.66 -3.38
N ALA A 186 1.05 -11.17 -4.38
CA ALA A 186 0.42 -11.93 -5.45
C ALA A 186 1.18 -13.22 -5.77
N SER A 187 0.47 -14.21 -6.30
CA SER A 187 1.07 -15.39 -6.91
C SER A 187 0.58 -15.56 -8.34
N SER A 188 1.39 -16.20 -9.17
CA SER A 188 1.04 -16.48 -10.55
C SER A 188 1.80 -17.71 -11.03
N PRO A 189 1.20 -18.92 -10.93
CA PRO A 189 1.79 -20.13 -11.51
C PRO A 189 2.08 -19.95 -13.00
N ASP A 190 1.13 -19.37 -13.74
CA ASP A 190 1.25 -19.05 -15.16
C ASP A 190 2.43 -18.09 -15.42
N GLY A 191 2.58 -17.05 -14.59
CA GLY A 191 3.69 -16.10 -14.67
C GLY A 191 5.04 -16.77 -14.40
N GLN A 192 5.15 -17.66 -13.41
CA GLN A 192 6.38 -18.42 -13.19
C GLN A 192 6.70 -19.33 -14.38
N PHE A 193 5.69 -20.01 -14.95
CA PHE A 193 5.87 -20.85 -16.12
C PHE A 193 6.38 -20.03 -17.33
N ILE A 194 5.80 -18.85 -17.57
CA ILE A 194 6.29 -17.94 -18.62
C ILE A 194 7.75 -17.55 -18.37
N ARG A 195 8.10 -17.17 -17.13
CA ARG A 195 9.49 -16.82 -16.76
C ARG A 195 10.46 -17.98 -17.03
N GLN A 196 10.08 -19.21 -16.72
CA GLN A 196 10.89 -20.40 -17.00
C GLN A 196 11.13 -20.62 -18.50
N ASN A 197 10.14 -20.35 -19.36
CA ASN A 197 10.32 -20.44 -20.82
C ASN A 197 11.35 -19.44 -21.37
N PHE A 198 11.57 -18.34 -20.63
CA PHE A 198 12.62 -17.35 -20.88
C PHE A 198 13.92 -17.64 -20.12
N LEU A 199 14.02 -18.77 -19.40
CA LEU A 199 15.16 -19.14 -18.55
C LEU A 199 15.42 -18.13 -17.42
N LEU A 200 14.38 -17.44 -16.96
CA LEU A 200 14.43 -16.51 -15.85
C LEU A 200 14.15 -17.22 -14.52
N ASN A 201 14.74 -16.71 -13.44
CA ASN A 201 14.50 -17.21 -12.10
C ASN A 201 13.05 -16.98 -11.65
N ASN A 202 12.58 -17.78 -10.70
CA ASN A 202 11.32 -17.49 -10.01
C ASN A 202 11.43 -16.14 -9.26
N LYS A 203 10.31 -15.44 -9.12
CA LYS A 203 10.25 -14.20 -8.33
C LYS A 203 8.93 -14.05 -7.59
N ASP A 204 8.89 -13.16 -6.61
CA ASP A 204 7.64 -12.74 -6.01
C ASP A 204 6.87 -11.80 -6.93
N PHE A 205 5.57 -12.08 -7.09
CA PHE A 205 4.65 -11.18 -7.76
C PHE A 205 3.98 -10.29 -6.73
N HIS A 206 3.77 -9.04 -7.09
CA HIS A 206 3.11 -8.07 -6.23
C HIS A 206 2.59 -6.91 -7.08
N VAL A 207 1.67 -6.15 -6.50
CA VAL A 207 1.23 -4.85 -7.01
C VAL A 207 1.65 -3.79 -6.01
N THR A 208 2.57 -2.91 -6.38
CA THR A 208 3.03 -1.82 -5.49
C THR A 208 1.90 -0.83 -5.23
N LEU A 209 1.58 -0.59 -3.96
CA LEU A 209 0.55 0.36 -3.56
C LEU A 209 1.12 1.64 -2.98
N GLY A 210 2.35 1.66 -2.48
CA GLY A 210 2.91 2.87 -1.89
C GLY A 210 4.23 2.59 -1.22
N PHE A 211 5.11 3.59 -1.18
CA PHE A 211 6.37 3.49 -0.46
C PHE A 211 6.86 4.88 -0.07
N PHE A 212 7.73 4.92 0.91
CA PHE A 212 8.41 6.13 1.32
C PHE A 212 9.74 5.80 2.01
N PRO A 213 10.79 6.62 1.83
CA PRO A 213 10.94 7.64 0.77
C PRO A 213 11.14 7.02 -0.62
N GLU A 214 11.60 5.77 -0.70
CA GLU A 214 11.81 5.03 -1.94
C GLU A 214 11.39 3.56 -1.78
N ASP A 215 11.19 2.87 -2.90
CA ASP A 215 10.83 1.45 -2.88
C ASP A 215 12.03 0.59 -2.45
N ILE A 216 11.74 -0.52 -1.79
CA ILE A 216 12.74 -1.48 -1.35
C ILE A 216 12.84 -2.61 -2.39
N TYR A 217 14.04 -2.79 -2.92
CA TYR A 217 14.38 -3.85 -3.88
C TYR A 217 15.27 -4.92 -3.23
N GLY A 218 15.36 -6.10 -3.86
CA GLY A 218 16.29 -7.16 -3.43
C GLY A 218 15.85 -7.95 -2.18
N VAL A 219 14.64 -7.72 -1.69
CA VAL A 219 14.05 -8.45 -0.56
C VAL A 219 12.83 -9.27 -1.00
N SER A 220 12.46 -10.29 -0.20
CA SER A 220 11.23 -11.05 -0.41
C SER A 220 10.02 -10.11 -0.37
N LYS A 221 9.09 -10.30 -1.31
CA LYS A 221 7.76 -9.65 -1.34
C LYS A 221 6.66 -10.72 -1.44
N GLY A 222 6.96 -11.92 -0.94
CA GLY A 222 6.12 -13.10 -0.97
C GLY A 222 5.11 -13.16 0.17
N ARG A 223 4.49 -14.33 0.36
CA ARG A 223 3.43 -14.56 1.36
C ARG A 223 3.87 -14.41 2.81
N ASP A 224 5.17 -14.50 3.06
CA ASP A 224 5.80 -14.21 4.36
C ASP A 224 5.66 -12.74 4.78
N THR A 225 5.38 -11.82 3.84
CA THR A 225 5.27 -10.38 4.09
C THR A 225 3.86 -9.87 4.39
N LEU A 226 2.85 -10.76 4.39
CA LEU A 226 1.45 -10.40 4.67
C LEU A 226 1.29 -9.85 6.10
N ILE A 227 0.62 -8.70 6.23
CA ILE A 227 0.44 -7.99 7.51
C ILE A 227 -0.63 -8.67 8.38
N ASN A 228 -1.73 -9.11 7.77
CA ASN A 228 -2.84 -9.79 8.44
C ASN A 228 -3.12 -11.10 7.70
N LYS A 229 -2.95 -12.24 8.37
CA LYS A 229 -3.19 -13.59 7.83
C LYS A 229 -4.60 -14.07 8.14
#